data_AF-A0A653K2L5-F1
#
_entry.id   AF-A0A653K2L5-F1
#
_cell.length_a   1.000
_cell.length_b   1.000
_cell.length_c   1.000
_cell.angle_alpha   90.00
_cell.angle_beta   90.00
_cell.angle_gamma   90.00
#
_symmetry.space_group_name_H-M   'P 1'
#
loop_
_entity.id
_entity.type
_entity.pdbx_description
1 polymer ?
#
loop_
_entity_poly.entity_id
_entity_poly.type
_entity_poly.pdbx_seq_one_letter_code
_entity_poly.pdbx_strand_id
1 'polypeptide(L)'
;MMMKKVLFIAIGLVLAGCAEKKPLTPEEQWHGYCVSVGNAARSITLDRQNGIEQKQATEYAAKIEDETTRKFIFKILDTVYALPADQLKKDPEALRENLKKQFMEECLVTPHDKLPNYKLF
;
A
#
# COMPACT_ATOMS: atom_id res chain seq x y z
N MET A 1 -60.89 35.81 -7.05
CA MET A 1 -60.43 35.94 -8.46
C MET A 1 -59.06 35.30 -8.56
N MET A 2 -58.92 34.27 -9.39
CA MET A 2 -57.66 33.59 -9.70
C MET A 2 -56.58 34.59 -10.12
N MET A 3 -55.33 34.28 -9.76
CA MET A 3 -54.19 34.48 -10.67
C MET A 3 -53.08 33.46 -10.33
N LYS A 4 -53.08 32.39 -11.13
CA LYS A 4 -52.01 31.41 -11.30
C LYS A 4 -50.83 32.11 -11.96
N LYS A 5 -49.69 32.22 -11.28
CA LYS A 5 -48.39 32.51 -11.92
C LYS A 5 -47.30 31.67 -11.28
N VAL A 6 -46.96 30.62 -12.02
CA VAL A 6 -45.78 29.78 -11.86
C VAL A 6 -44.55 30.69 -11.81
N LEU A 7 -43.72 30.57 -10.78
CA LEU A 7 -42.39 31.18 -10.80
C LEU A 7 -41.37 30.23 -10.14
N PHE A 8 -40.72 29.48 -11.04
CA PHE A 8 -39.35 28.99 -11.00
C PHE A 8 -38.75 28.67 -9.62
N ILE A 9 -38.75 27.37 -9.31
CA ILE A 9 -37.84 26.74 -8.37
C ILE A 9 -36.40 27.09 -8.80
N ALA A 10 -35.77 28.02 -8.10
CA ALA A 10 -34.32 28.19 -8.12
C ALA A 10 -33.71 27.03 -7.32
N ILE A 11 -33.54 25.87 -7.98
CA ILE A 11 -32.55 24.88 -7.56
C ILE A 11 -31.20 25.57 -7.75
N GLY A 12 -30.68 26.13 -6.66
CA GLY A 12 -29.31 26.57 -6.56
C GLY A 12 -28.39 25.39 -6.81
N LEU A 13 -28.01 25.23 -8.08
CA LEU A 13 -26.79 24.57 -8.50
C LEU A 13 -25.61 25.33 -7.86
N VAL A 14 -25.20 24.89 -6.68
CA VAL A 14 -23.77 24.84 -6.38
C VAL A 14 -23.48 23.41 -6.00
N LEU A 15 -23.18 22.64 -7.05
CA LEU A 15 -22.36 21.45 -6.95
C LEU A 15 -21.10 21.84 -6.18
N ALA A 16 -21.06 21.60 -4.87
CA ALA A 16 -19.82 21.36 -4.15
C ALA A 16 -19.27 19.99 -4.61
N GLY A 17 -19.07 19.85 -5.92
CA GLY A 17 -18.55 18.67 -6.60
C GLY A 17 -17.11 18.95 -6.95
N CYS A 18 -16.21 18.16 -6.37
CA CYS A 18 -14.77 18.15 -6.61
C CYS A 18 -14.03 19.43 -6.20
N ALA A 19 -13.92 19.67 -4.89
CA ALA A 19 -12.70 20.31 -4.41
C ALA A 19 -11.53 19.40 -4.83
N GLU A 20 -10.69 19.87 -5.76
CA GLU A 20 -9.46 19.18 -6.13
C GLU A 20 -8.71 18.83 -4.83
N LYS A 21 -8.49 17.53 -4.60
CA LYS A 21 -7.72 17.11 -3.41
C LYS A 21 -6.37 17.79 -3.50
N LYS A 22 -5.98 18.49 -2.43
CA LYS A 22 -4.64 19.08 -2.34
C LYS A 22 -3.61 17.98 -2.65
N PRO A 23 -2.59 18.26 -3.48
CA PRO A 23 -1.52 17.31 -3.70
C PRO A 23 -0.84 17.01 -2.35
N LEU A 24 -0.51 15.74 -2.12
CA LEU A 24 0.16 15.29 -0.90
C LEU A 24 1.54 15.94 -0.77
N THR A 25 1.95 16.25 0.46
CA THR A 25 3.33 16.68 0.73
C THR A 25 4.33 15.54 0.45
N PRO A 26 5.63 15.82 0.25
CA PRO A 26 6.63 14.77 0.09
C PRO A 26 6.63 13.75 1.23
N GLU A 27 6.41 14.19 2.47
CA GLU A 27 6.34 13.34 3.66
C GLU A 27 5.09 12.46 3.65
N GLU A 28 3.93 13.01 3.25
CA GLU A 28 2.70 12.23 3.09
C GLU A 28 2.81 11.20 1.97
N GLN A 29 3.49 11.54 0.88
CA GLN A 29 3.79 10.62 -0.21
C GLN A 29 4.74 9.50 0.25
N TRP A 30 5.80 9.84 1.00
CA TRP A 30 6.72 8.87 1.58
C TRP A 30 6.03 7.93 2.56
N HIS A 31 5.19 8.48 3.45
CA HIS A 31 4.39 7.68 4.36
C HIS A 31 3.46 6.72 3.58
N GLY A 32 2.80 7.20 2.53
CA GLY A 32 1.99 6.37 1.63
C GLY A 32 2.78 5.26 0.93
N TYR A 33 4.03 5.54 0.54
CA TYR A 33 4.96 4.53 0.02
C TYR A 33 5.26 3.46 1.06
N CYS A 34 5.62 3.86 2.28
CA CYS A 34 5.94 2.92 3.34
C CYS A 34 4.74 2.07 3.80
N VAL A 35 3.52 2.61 3.76
CA VAL A 35 2.30 1.81 3.93
C VAL A 35 2.23 0.72 2.86
N SER A 36 2.55 1.04 1.61
CA SER A 36 2.57 0.07 0.52
C SER A 36 3.67 -0.98 0.68
N VAL A 37 4.84 -0.62 1.20
CA VAL A 37 5.91 -1.58 1.56
C VAL A 37 5.43 -2.55 2.64
N GLY A 38 4.76 -2.04 3.68
CA GLY A 38 4.12 -2.88 4.70
C GLY A 38 3.06 -3.82 4.12
N ASN A 39 2.21 -3.32 3.22
CA ASN A 39 1.21 -4.16 2.54
C ASN A 39 1.87 -5.25 1.68
N ALA A 40 2.99 -4.95 1.02
CA ALA A 40 3.76 -5.95 0.28
C ALA A 40 4.26 -7.07 1.22
N ALA A 41 4.75 -6.73 2.42
CA ALA A 41 5.14 -7.72 3.43
C ALA A 41 3.97 -8.62 3.85
N ARG A 42 2.78 -8.03 4.03
CA ARG A 42 1.55 -8.76 4.33
C ARG A 42 1.20 -9.76 3.22
N SER A 43 1.20 -9.29 1.97
CA SER A 43 0.83 -10.07 0.79
C SER A 43 1.83 -11.19 0.51
N ILE A 44 3.13 -10.91 0.58
CA ILE A 44 4.18 -11.93 0.39
C ILE A 44 4.13 -13.00 1.49
N THR A 45 3.81 -12.61 2.73
CA THR A 45 3.60 -13.58 3.81
C THR A 45 2.39 -14.47 3.52
N LEU A 46 1.29 -13.90 3.02
CA LEU A 46 0.12 -14.66 2.60
C LEU A 46 0.45 -15.63 1.45
N ASP A 47 1.20 -15.16 0.46
CA ASP A 47 1.66 -15.99 -0.67
C ASP A 47 2.45 -17.20 -0.19
N ARG A 48 3.39 -17.00 0.76
CA ARG A 48 4.14 -18.10 1.36
C ARG A 48 3.23 -19.04 2.16
N GLN A 49 2.27 -18.52 2.92
CA GLN A 49 1.29 -19.34 3.64
C GLN A 49 0.45 -20.20 2.68
N ASN A 50 0.23 -19.72 1.46
CA ASN A 50 -0.49 -20.41 0.38
C ASN A 50 0.43 -21.32 -0.48
N GLY A 51 1.70 -21.48 -0.11
CA GLY A 51 2.61 -22.39 -0.77
C GLY A 51 3.26 -21.85 -2.05
N ILE A 52 3.29 -20.53 -2.25
CA ILE A 52 4.15 -19.96 -3.28
C ILE A 52 5.61 -20.17 -2.86
N GLU A 53 6.42 -20.62 -3.82
CA GLU A 53 7.84 -20.90 -3.62
C GLU A 53 8.69 -19.62 -3.72
N GLN A 54 9.78 -19.56 -2.95
CA GLN A 54 10.65 -18.38 -2.92
C GLN A 54 11.18 -18.02 -4.31
N LYS A 55 11.52 -19.03 -5.11
CA LYS A 55 12.01 -18.85 -6.47
C LYS A 55 11.00 -18.10 -7.33
N GLN A 56 9.73 -18.51 -7.32
CA GLN A 56 8.67 -17.86 -8.10
C GLN A 56 8.44 -16.42 -7.63
N ALA A 57 8.41 -16.20 -6.31
CA ALA A 57 8.24 -14.86 -5.76
C ALA A 57 9.43 -13.93 -6.11
N THR A 58 10.65 -14.46 -6.09
CA THR A 58 11.88 -13.75 -6.47
C THR A 58 11.90 -13.39 -7.96
N GLU A 59 11.51 -14.31 -8.84
CA GLU A 59 11.40 -14.06 -10.28
C GLU A 59 10.39 -12.96 -10.62
N TYR A 60 9.29 -12.88 -9.85
CA TYR A 60 8.33 -11.79 -9.99
C TYR A 60 8.91 -10.46 -9.49
N ALA A 61 9.54 -10.46 -8.31
CA ALA A 61 10.16 -9.27 -7.72
C ALA A 61 11.32 -8.70 -8.56
N ALA A 62 12.03 -9.54 -9.31
CA ALA A 62 13.11 -9.11 -10.21
C ALA A 62 12.63 -8.19 -11.34
N LYS A 63 11.32 -8.16 -11.64
CA LYS A 63 10.71 -7.27 -12.65
C LYS A 63 10.47 -5.85 -12.14
N ILE A 64 10.69 -5.59 -10.84
CA ILE A 64 10.56 -4.25 -10.26
C ILE A 64 11.75 -3.41 -10.71
N GLU A 65 11.49 -2.34 -11.46
CA GLU A 65 12.54 -1.47 -12.00
C GLU A 65 13.16 -0.57 -10.93
N ASP A 66 12.32 0.02 -10.08
CA ASP A 66 12.73 0.91 -9.01
C ASP A 66 13.61 0.19 -7.98
N GLU A 67 14.85 0.66 -7.81
CA GLU A 67 15.83 -0.05 -6.99
C GLU A 67 15.50 -0.06 -5.51
N THR A 68 14.93 1.02 -4.98
CA THR A 68 14.55 1.13 -3.56
C THR A 68 13.44 0.15 -3.24
N THR A 69 12.40 0.13 -4.07
CA THR A 69 11.27 -0.79 -3.97
C THR A 69 11.75 -2.22 -4.14
N ARG A 70 12.59 -2.50 -5.14
CA ARG A 70 13.17 -3.84 -5.32
C ARG A 70 13.93 -4.27 -4.08
N LYS A 71 14.79 -3.43 -3.50
CA LYS A 71 15.53 -3.75 -2.26
C LYS A 71 14.59 -4.11 -1.10
N PHE A 72 13.53 -3.34 -0.87
CA PHE A 72 12.54 -3.68 0.17
C PHE A 72 11.84 -5.01 -0.10
N ILE A 73 11.38 -5.25 -1.32
CA ILE A 73 10.71 -6.52 -1.67
C ILE A 73 11.65 -7.72 -1.49
N PHE A 74 12.91 -7.63 -1.91
CA PHE A 74 13.88 -8.70 -1.70
C PHE A 74 14.15 -8.94 -0.21
N LYS A 75 14.28 -7.88 0.60
CA LYS A 75 14.44 -8.02 2.06
C LYS A 75 13.23 -8.68 2.72
N ILE A 76 12.02 -8.33 2.28
CA ILE A 76 10.78 -8.97 2.71
C ILE A 76 10.80 -10.45 2.34
N LEU A 77 11.15 -10.80 1.11
CA LEU A 77 11.24 -12.20 0.66
C LEU A 77 12.23 -12.98 1.53
N ASP A 78 13.43 -12.46 1.76
CA ASP A 78 14.44 -13.15 2.58
C ASP A 78 13.94 -13.38 4.01
N THR A 79 13.30 -12.36 4.60
CA THR A 79 12.75 -12.44 5.96
C THR A 79 11.58 -13.42 6.03
N VAL A 80 10.61 -13.26 5.13
CA VAL A 80 9.40 -14.08 5.08
C VAL A 80 9.78 -15.52 4.83
N TYR A 81 10.69 -15.84 3.90
CA TYR A 81 11.05 -17.22 3.55
C TYR A 81 12.04 -17.88 4.53
N ALA A 82 12.71 -17.11 5.39
CA ALA A 82 13.51 -17.64 6.49
C ALA A 82 12.66 -18.16 7.67
N LEU A 83 11.38 -17.77 7.79
CA LEU A 83 10.55 -18.21 8.91
C LEU A 83 10.33 -19.74 8.90
N PRO A 84 10.36 -20.40 10.06
CA PRO A 84 9.96 -21.81 10.17
C PRO A 84 8.50 -22.06 9.76
N ALA A 85 8.23 -23.24 9.18
CA ALA A 85 6.90 -23.58 8.66
C ALA A 85 5.80 -23.67 9.73
N ASP A 86 6.16 -23.98 10.98
CA ASP A 86 5.28 -23.98 12.14
C ASP A 86 4.87 -22.56 12.54
N GLN A 87 5.78 -21.58 12.45
CA GLN A 87 5.47 -20.18 12.73
C GLN A 87 4.46 -19.61 11.73
N LEU A 88 4.51 -20.01 10.46
CA LEU A 88 3.57 -19.59 9.43
C LEU A 88 2.11 -19.99 9.74
N LYS A 89 1.91 -21.07 10.52
CA LYS A 89 0.61 -21.68 10.78
C LYS A 89 0.04 -21.36 12.16
N LYS A 90 0.88 -20.95 13.11
CA LYS A 90 0.49 -20.74 14.51
C LYS A 90 -0.56 -19.64 14.68
N ASP A 91 -0.29 -18.46 14.12
CA ASP A 91 -1.23 -17.33 14.05
C ASP A 91 -0.97 -16.56 12.74
N PRO A 92 -1.58 -17.01 11.63
CA PRO A 92 -1.23 -16.53 10.30
C PRO A 92 -1.64 -15.07 10.06
N GLU A 93 -2.68 -14.56 10.72
CA GLU A 93 -3.08 -13.15 10.61
C GLU A 93 -2.17 -12.27 11.46
N ALA A 94 -1.91 -12.63 12.71
CA ALA A 94 -1.03 -11.84 13.56
C ALA A 94 0.39 -11.75 12.98
N LEU A 95 0.91 -12.84 12.41
CA LEU A 95 2.20 -12.82 11.72
C LEU A 95 2.21 -11.81 10.56
N ARG A 96 1.16 -11.81 9.73
CA ARG A 96 1.01 -10.89 8.59
C ARG A 96 0.96 -9.43 9.03
N GLU A 97 0.18 -9.12 10.06
CA GLU A 97 0.08 -7.75 10.59
C GLU A 97 1.37 -7.30 11.28
N ASN A 98 2.05 -8.19 12.00
CA ASN A 98 3.34 -7.88 12.61
C ASN A 98 4.41 -7.56 11.56
N LEU A 99 4.53 -8.37 10.51
CA LEU A 99 5.48 -8.12 9.42
C LEU A 99 5.14 -6.86 8.63
N LYS A 100 3.85 -6.61 8.35
CA LYS A 100 3.38 -5.35 7.75
C LYS A 100 3.86 -4.15 8.56
N LYS A 101 3.62 -4.15 9.87
CA LYS A 101 4.00 -3.07 10.76
C LYS A 101 5.53 -2.89 10.79
N GLN A 102 6.27 -3.98 10.96
CA GLN A 102 7.74 -3.97 10.99
C GLN A 102 8.33 -3.32 9.72
N PHE A 103 7.90 -3.76 8.53
CA PHE A 103 8.46 -3.24 7.27
C PHE A 103 7.98 -1.82 6.95
N MET A 104 6.78 -1.44 7.36
CA MET A 104 6.34 -0.05 7.27
C MET A 104 7.21 0.85 8.16
N GLU A 105 7.42 0.49 9.42
CA GLU A 105 8.23 1.26 10.38
C GLU A 105 9.69 1.37 9.93
N GLU A 106 10.26 0.27 9.42
CA GLU A 106 11.61 0.27 8.86
C GLU A 106 11.72 1.20 7.64
N CYS A 107 10.73 1.17 6.75
CA CYS A 107 10.69 2.08 5.61
C CYS A 107 10.62 3.53 6.08
N LEU A 108 9.80 3.86 7.07
CA LEU A 108 9.62 5.24 7.54
C LEU A 108 10.91 5.89 8.04
N VAL A 109 11.79 5.10 8.67
CA VAL A 109 13.08 5.58 9.18
C VAL A 109 14.23 5.45 8.17
N THR A 110 13.97 4.88 7.00
CA THR A 110 14.99 4.73 5.96
C THR A 110 15.27 6.09 5.30
N PRO A 111 16.55 6.52 5.24
CA PRO A 111 16.92 7.73 4.53
C PRO A 111 16.46 7.68 3.07
N HIS A 112 15.83 8.76 2.61
CA HIS A 112 15.31 8.88 1.26
C HIS A 112 15.49 10.30 0.75
N ASP A 113 15.97 10.43 -0.49
CA ASP A 113 16.12 11.73 -1.16
C ASP A 113 15.00 11.99 -2.17
N LYS A 114 14.32 10.93 -2.63
CA LYS A 114 13.30 10.97 -3.68
C LYS A 114 12.23 9.91 -3.39
N LEU A 115 11.00 10.21 -3.79
CA LEU A 115 9.93 9.22 -3.80
C LEU A 115 10.22 8.15 -4.86
N PRO A 116 10.20 6.86 -4.50
CA PRO A 116 10.32 5.76 -5.44
C PRO A 116 9.22 5.78 -6.51
N ASN A 117 9.51 5.27 -7.70
CA ASN A 117 8.47 5.03 -8.70
C ASN A 117 7.83 3.66 -8.45
N TYR A 118 6.73 3.63 -7.71
CA TYR A 118 6.14 2.39 -7.21
C TYR A 118 4.66 2.26 -7.59
N LYS A 119 4.20 1.00 -7.70
CA LYS A 119 2.78 0.66 -7.77
C LYS A 119 2.29 0.33 -6.36
N LEU A 120 1.05 0.70 -6.06
CA LEU A 120 0.41 0.31 -4.81
C LEU A 120 0.24 -1.22 -4.77
N PHE A 121 0.64 -1.82 -3.65
CA PHE A 121 0.57 -3.25 -3.36
C PHE A 121 -0.64 -3.60 -2.49
#